data_AF-A0A6N7H2E0-F1
#
_entry.id   AF-A0A6N7H2E0-F1
#
_cell.length_a   1.000
_cell.length_b   1.000
_cell.length_c   1.000
_cell.angle_alpha   90.00
_cell.angle_beta   90.00
_cell.angle_gamma   90.00
#
_symmetry.space_group_name_H-M   'P 1'
#
loop_
_entity.id
_entity.type
_entity.pdbx_description
1 polymer ?
#
loop_
_entity_poly.entity_id
_entity_poly.type
_entity_poly.pdbx_seq_one_letter_code
_entity_poly.pdbx_strand_id
1 'polypeptide(L)' 'MIKRSATLDAILRELEAAGVKPTVVQNGHLKVRWQCGGKERSVTTSVSPSDWRAPRKARSFVRRMLRQDGVLR' A
#
# COMPACT_ATOMS: atom_id res chain seq x y z
N MET A 1 6.36 -17.25 3.00
CA MET A 1 4.93 -16.93 2.73
C MET A 1 4.63 -15.57 3.36
N ILE A 2 4.13 -14.59 2.58
CA ILE A 2 3.82 -13.26 3.10
C ILE A 2 2.52 -13.32 3.88
N LYS A 3 2.51 -12.86 5.14
CA LYS A 3 1.27 -12.77 5.94
C LYS A 3 0.37 -11.70 5.35
N ARG A 4 -0.87 -12.08 5.02
CA ARG A 4 -1.92 -11.18 4.56
C ARG A 4 -2.61 -10.52 5.75
N SER A 5 -3.02 -9.27 5.55
CA SER A 5 -3.83 -8.52 6.50
C SER A 5 -4.82 -7.66 5.73
N ALA A 6 -5.95 -7.30 6.34
CA ALA A 6 -6.94 -6.43 5.70
C ALA A 6 -6.33 -5.09 5.24
N THR A 7 -5.30 -4.61 5.95
CA THR A 7 -4.56 -3.41 5.58
C THR A 7 -3.67 -3.63 4.35
N LEU A 8 -2.97 -4.77 4.28
CA LEU A 8 -2.19 -5.14 3.09
C LEU A 8 -3.11 -5.27 1.88
N ASP A 9 -4.22 -6.00 2.00
CA ASP A 9 -5.16 -6.20 0.90
C ASP A 9 -5.78 -4.87 0.43
N ALA A 10 -6.09 -3.94 1.34
CA ALA A 10 -6.56 -2.61 0.99
C ALA A 10 -5.53 -1.80 0.19
N ILE A 11 -4.23 -1.90 0.55
CA ILE A 11 -3.14 -1.25 -0.20
C ILE A 11 -3.01 -1.86 -1.59
N LEU A 12 -2.94 -3.20 -1.67
CA LEU A 12 -2.74 -3.92 -2.93
C LEU A 12 -3.87 -3.64 -3.93
N ARG A 13 -5.13 -3.62 -3.47
CA ARG A 13 -6.29 -3.31 -4.31
C ARG A 13 -6.21 -1.92 -4.95
N GLU A 14 -5.77 -0.90 -4.21
CA GLU A 14 -5.67 0.45 -4.76
C GLU A 14 -4.52 0.58 -5.77
N LEU A 15 -3.39 -0.10 -5.51
CA LEU A 15 -2.27 -0.12 -6.44
C LEU A 15 -2.62 -0.90 -7.72
N GLU A 16 -3.29 -2.04 -7.59
CA GLU A 16 -3.78 -2.86 -8.70
C GLU A 16 -4.80 -2.10 -9.55
N ALA A 17 -5.78 -1.43 -8.90
CA ALA A 17 -6.76 -0.59 -9.60
C ALA A 17 -6.11 0.59 -10.36
N ALA A 18 -4.93 1.02 -9.94
CA ALA A 18 -4.15 2.06 -10.59
C ALA A 18 -3.15 1.50 -11.63
N GLY A 19 -3.14 0.19 -11.89
CA GLY A 19 -2.21 -0.46 -12.80
C GLY A 19 -0.76 -0.49 -12.30
N VAL A 20 -0.53 -0.21 -11.02
CA VAL A 20 0.79 -0.16 -10.40
C VAL A 20 1.12 -1.54 -9.82
N LYS A 21 2.28 -2.09 -10.19
CA LYS A 21 2.77 -3.36 -9.65
C LYS A 21 3.60 -3.13 -8.37
N PRO A 22 3.14 -3.61 -7.20
CA PRO A 22 3.90 -3.49 -5.97
C PRO A 22 4.80 -4.70 -5.71
N THR A 23 5.86 -4.47 -4.94
CA THR A 23 6.68 -5.49 -4.28
C THR A 23 6.42 -5.44 -2.78
N VAL A 24 6.13 -6.59 -2.18
CA VAL A 24 5.89 -6.70 -0.73
C VAL A 24 7.07 -7.41 -0.06
N VAL A 25 7.65 -6.78 0.94
CA VAL A 25 8.74 -7.34 1.76
C VAL A 25 8.24 -7.48 3.19
N GLN A 26 8.44 -8.64 3.81
CA GLN A 26 8.10 -8.89 5.20
C GLN A 26 9.37 -9.11 6.03
N ASN A 27 9.68 -8.16 6.92
CA ASN A 27 10.75 -8.30 7.91
C ASN A 27 10.31 -7.64 9.23
N GLY A 28 9.55 -8.38 10.04
CA GLY A 28 8.80 -7.85 11.19
C GLY A 28 7.54 -7.08 10.76
N HIS A 29 7.71 -6.02 9.98
CA HIS A 29 6.62 -5.26 9.34
C HIS A 29 6.46 -5.64 7.87
N LEU A 30 5.29 -5.34 7.30
CA LEU A 30 5.00 -5.44 5.87
C LEU A 30 5.38 -4.11 5.22
N LYS A 31 6.40 -4.11 4.36
CA LYS A 31 6.77 -2.96 3.53
C LYS A 31 6.32 -3.21 2.11
N VAL A 32 5.38 -2.40 1.63
CA VAL A 32 4.92 -2.39 0.24
C VAL A 32 5.68 -1.30 -0.49
N ARG A 33 6.35 -1.63 -1.60
CA ARG A 33 7.10 -0.70 -2.45
C ARG A 33 6.51 -0.70 -3.85
N TRP A 34 6.52 0.44 -4.52
CA TRP A 34 6.09 0.54 -5.91
C TRP A 34 6.77 1.73 -6.60
N GLN A 35 6.74 1.71 -7.93
CA GLN A 35 7.21 2.81 -8.77
C GLN A 35 5.99 3.51 -9.37
N CYS A 36 5.98 4.84 -9.33
CA CYS A 36 4.86 5.65 -9.83
C CYS A 36 5.38 7.01 -10.29
N GLY A 37 5.08 7.43 -11.52
CA GLY A 37 5.54 8.73 -12.04
C GLY A 37 7.06 8.93 -11.99
N GLY A 38 7.84 7.87 -12.20
CA GLY A 38 9.32 7.89 -12.11
C GLY A 38 9.89 7.99 -10.69
N LYS A 39 9.06 7.85 -9.65
CA LYS A 39 9.47 7.91 -8.24
C LYS A 39 9.22 6.58 -7.53
N GLU A 40 10.18 6.18 -6.69
CA GLU A 40 9.97 5.08 -5.75
C GLU A 40 9.11 5.55 -4.58
N ARG A 41 8.06 4.80 -4.28
CA ARG A 41 7.20 4.99 -3.11
C ARG A 41 7.23 3.73 -2.26
N SER A 42 7.03 3.91 -0.96
CA SER A 42 6.80 2.78 -0.06
C SER A 42 5.87 3.13 1.09
N VAL A 43 5.15 2.14 1.57
CA VAL A 43 4.37 2.22 2.82
C VAL A 43 4.69 1.01 3.69
N THR A 44 4.90 1.28 4.98
CA THR A 44 5.10 0.23 5.97
C THR A 44 3.80 0.06 6.76
N THR A 45 3.37 -1.18 6.94
CA THR A 45 2.20 -1.54 7.74
C THR A 45 2.50 -2.73 8.63
N SER A 46 1.79 -2.84 9.74
CA SER A 46 1.90 -3.98 10.64
C SER A 46 1.23 -5.21 10.03
N VAL A 47 1.79 -6.39 10.34
CA VAL A 47 1.21 -7.68 9.97
C VAL A 47 -0.18 -7.86 10.61
N SER A 48 -0.31 -7.48 11.88
CA SER A 48 -1.56 -7.54 12.63
C SER A 48 -1.83 -6.17 13.27
N PRO A 49 -2.44 -5.23 12.54
CA PRO A 49 -2.82 -3.95 13.12
C PRO A 49 -3.99 -4.15 14.09
N SER A 50 -3.83 -3.75 15.35
CA SER A 50 -4.91 -3.76 16.35
C SER A 50 -5.93 -2.64 16.13
N ASP A 51 -5.60 -1.64 15.30
CA ASP A 51 -6.50 -0.55 14.91
C ASP A 51 -7.38 -0.99 13.74
N TRP A 52 -8.68 -1.18 13.99
CA TRP A 52 -9.67 -1.52 12.97
C TRP A 52 -9.80 -0.47 11.85
N ARG A 53 -9.34 0.77 12.09
CA ARG A 53 -9.31 1.85 11.08
C ARG A 53 -8.08 1.77 10.17
N ALA A 54 -7.09 0.91 10.47
CA ALA A 54 -5.85 0.82 9.71
C ALA A 54 -6.04 0.57 8.21
N PRO A 55 -6.96 -0.31 7.75
CA PRO A 55 -7.21 -0.50 6.32
C PRO A 55 -7.72 0.76 5.64
N ARG A 56 -8.64 1.50 6.28
CA ARG A 56 -9.20 2.76 5.75
C ARG A 56 -8.15 3.86 5.68
N LYS A 57 -7.29 3.97 6.70
CA LYS A 57 -6.18 4.94 6.73
C LYS A 57 -5.18 4.63 5.62
N ALA A 58 -4.75 3.37 5.49
CA ALA A 58 -3.80 2.93 4.48
C ALA A 58 -4.34 3.16 3.05
N ARG A 59 -5.60 2.80 2.80
CA ARG A 59 -6.29 3.08 1.54
C ARG A 59 -6.24 4.57 1.19
N SER A 60 -6.64 5.43 2.14
CA SER A 60 -6.68 6.89 1.93
C SER A 60 -5.28 7.46 1.66
N PHE A 61 -4.27 6.94 2.36
CA PHE A 61 -2.88 7.32 2.18
C PHE A 61 -2.34 6.95 0.79
N VAL A 62 -2.54 5.71 0.35
CA VAL A 62 -2.10 5.23 -0.97
C VAL A 62 -2.78 6.04 -2.09
N ARG A 63 -4.10 6.24 -2.00
CA ARG A 63 -4.83 7.08 -2.98
C ARG A 63 -4.27 8.50 -3.05
N ARG A 64 -3.89 9.09 -1.91
CA ARG A 64 -3.25 10.42 -1.89
C ARG A 64 -1.92 10.41 -2.63
N MET A 65 -1.07 9.40 -2.40
CA MET A 65 0.21 9.26 -3.12
C MET A 65 -0.01 9.12 -4.62
N LEU A 66 -0.93 8.24 -5.05
CA LEU A 66 -1.24 8.04 -6.47
C LEU A 66 -1.75 9.32 -7.16
N ARG A 67 -2.56 10.12 -6.46
CA ARG A 67 -2.99 11.45 -6.98
C ARG A 67 -1.84 12.43 -7.08
N GLN A 68 -0.97 12.50 -6.06
CA GLN A 68 0.21 13.37 -6.09
C GLN A 68 1.18 12.99 -7.21
N ASP A 69 1.24 11.71 -7.55
CA ASP A 69 2.07 11.19 -8.63
C ASP A 69 1.34 11.18 -9.99
N GLY A 70 0.14 11.76 -10.07
CA GLY A 70 -0.63 11.95 -11.32
C GLY A 70 -1.25 10.69 -11.91
N VAL A 71 -1.26 9.58 -11.17
CA VAL A 71 -1.77 8.28 -11.65
C VAL A 71 -3.27 8.10 -11.41
N LEU A 72 -3.77 8.70 -10.32
CA LEU A 72 -5.20 8.68 -10.00
C LEU A 72 -5.76 10.09 -10.20
N ARG A 73 -6.85 10.21 -10.98
CA ARG A 73 -7.56 11.47 -11.21
C ARG A 73 -8.59 11.75 -10.11
#